data_AF-A0A8T4ZUI7-F1
#
_entry.id   AF-A0A8T4ZUI7-F1
#
_cell.length_a   1.000
_cell.length_b   1.000
_cell.length_c   1.000
_cell.angle_alpha   90.00
_cell.angle_beta   90.00
_cell.angle_gamma   90.00
#
_symmetry.space_group_name_H-M   'P 1'
#
loop_
_entity.id
_entity.type
_entity.pdbx_description
1 polymer ?
#
loop_
_entity_poly.entity_id
_entity_poly.type
_entity_poly.pdbx_seq_one_letter_code
_entity_poly.pdbx_strand_id
1 'polypeptide(L)'
;MTRISQNPLIEASSEKTSAEPLLNKDNDDYLKIWEINFTPSKNKKLYGDRREIEKEKKIEEAITKILREKFSFRFIILDPHVERMGSKGLESALIGTLASCKLCKPSPNWLGNYSPVQKIRESGLWLVQHLKADPVNEKDKEIILKAVEETRKWLKL
;
A
#
# COMPACT_ATOMS: atom_id res chain seq x y z
N MET A 1 0.85 -9.62 18.39
CA MET A 1 1.25 -9.66 16.96
C MET A 1 0.04 -10.14 16.17
N THR A 2 -0.88 -9.23 15.87
CA THR A 2 -2.16 -9.58 15.23
C THR A 2 -1.87 -9.80 13.75
N ARG A 3 -2.09 -11.03 13.26
CA ARG A 3 -2.04 -11.32 11.83
C ARG A 3 -3.09 -10.43 11.17
N ILE A 4 -2.62 -9.41 10.45
CA ILE A 4 -3.43 -8.67 9.49
C ILE A 4 -3.99 -9.74 8.54
N SER A 5 -5.30 -9.71 8.32
CA SER A 5 -6.09 -10.61 7.49
C SER A 5 -5.28 -11.20 6.32
N GLN A 6 -5.05 -12.51 6.36
CA GLN A 6 -4.36 -13.28 5.32
C GLN A 6 -5.26 -13.36 4.07
N ASN A 7 -5.27 -12.31 3.26
CA ASN A 7 -5.78 -12.36 1.91
C ASN A 7 -4.59 -12.34 0.93
N PRO A 8 -4.20 -13.49 0.34
CA PRO A 8 -2.98 -13.62 -0.46
C PRO A 8 -2.94 -12.69 -1.68
N LEU A 9 -4.11 -12.27 -2.18
CA LEU A 9 -4.23 -11.35 -3.32
C LEU A 9 -3.87 -9.90 -2.93
N ILE A 10 -4.04 -9.53 -1.66
CA ILE A 10 -3.71 -8.20 -1.14
C ILE A 10 -2.21 -8.14 -0.80
N GLU A 11 -1.64 -9.19 -0.19
CA GLU A 11 -0.20 -9.29 0.07
C GLU A 11 0.60 -9.22 -1.25
N ALA A 12 0.24 -10.04 -2.25
CA ALA A 12 0.92 -10.07 -3.55
C ALA A 12 0.85 -8.76 -4.35
N SER A 13 -0.17 -7.92 -4.12
CA SER A 13 -0.26 -6.60 -4.77
C SER A 13 0.54 -5.52 -4.02
N SER A 14 0.62 -5.64 -2.70
CA SER A 14 1.39 -4.71 -1.85
C SER A 14 2.90 -4.89 -1.99
N GLU A 15 3.39 -6.13 -2.08
CA GLU A 15 4.81 -6.44 -2.27
C GLU A 15 5.29 -6.02 -3.65
N LYS A 16 4.48 -6.28 -4.69
CA LYS A 16 4.78 -5.84 -6.06
C LYS A 16 4.95 -4.33 -6.16
N THR A 17 3.99 -3.57 -5.63
CA THR A 17 4.01 -2.09 -5.68
C THR A 17 5.18 -1.50 -4.88
N SER A 18 5.60 -2.18 -3.81
CA SER A 18 6.70 -1.73 -2.95
C SER A 18 8.09 -2.09 -3.52
N ALA A 19 8.18 -3.10 -4.38
CA ALA A 19 9.41 -3.55 -5.02
C ALA A 19 9.78 -2.74 -6.26
N GLU A 20 8.79 -2.31 -7.05
CA GLU A 20 9.00 -1.55 -8.29
C GLU A 20 9.94 -0.35 -8.12
N PRO A 21 9.83 0.48 -7.05
CA PRO A 21 10.75 1.60 -6.90
C PRO A 21 12.17 1.18 -6.50
N LEU A 22 12.38 0.01 -5.88
CA LEU A 22 13.75 -0.49 -5.63
C LEU A 22 14.43 -0.80 -6.95
N LEU A 23 13.76 -1.58 -7.80
CA LEU A 23 14.26 -1.95 -9.12
C LEU A 23 14.44 -0.72 -10.02
N ASN A 24 13.47 0.20 -10.02
CA ASN A 24 13.55 1.41 -10.82
C ASN A 24 14.66 2.37 -10.34
N LYS A 25 14.87 2.49 -9.02
CA LYS A 25 15.97 3.29 -8.46
C LYS A 25 17.33 2.78 -8.93
N ASP A 26 17.50 1.47 -8.99
CA ASP A 26 18.76 0.82 -9.37
C ASP A 26 18.91 0.67 -10.90
N ASN A 27 17.94 1.15 -11.69
CA ASN A 27 17.83 0.93 -13.15
C ASN A 27 17.93 -0.56 -13.53
N ASP A 28 17.34 -1.43 -12.71
CA ASP A 28 17.37 -2.87 -12.90
C ASP A 28 16.35 -3.30 -13.95
N ASP A 29 16.84 -3.84 -15.08
CA ASP A 29 16.01 -4.34 -16.17
C ASP A 29 15.01 -5.43 -15.75
N TYR A 30 15.24 -6.09 -14.60
CA TYR A 30 14.33 -7.06 -14.03
C TYR A 30 12.97 -6.47 -13.63
N LEU A 31 12.85 -5.14 -13.54
CA LEU A 31 11.57 -4.44 -13.39
C LEU A 31 10.54 -4.92 -14.44
N LYS A 32 10.96 -5.13 -15.69
CA LYS A 32 10.11 -5.62 -16.78
C LYS A 32 9.54 -7.01 -16.51
N ILE A 33 10.29 -7.86 -15.82
CA ILE A 33 9.86 -9.22 -15.44
C ILE A 33 8.98 -9.16 -14.18
N TRP A 34 9.35 -8.32 -13.22
CA TRP A 34 8.64 -8.12 -11.97
C TRP A 34 7.18 -7.66 -12.16
N GLU A 35 6.94 -6.77 -13.13
CA GLU A 35 5.61 -6.27 -13.48
C GLU A 35 4.68 -7.35 -14.07
N ILE A 36 5.23 -8.45 -14.60
CA ILE A 36 4.43 -9.55 -15.17
C ILE A 36 3.59 -10.19 -14.06
N ASN A 37 2.27 -10.22 -14.28
CA ASN A 37 1.38 -10.99 -13.42
C ASN A 37 1.54 -12.49 -13.72
N PHE A 38 2.17 -13.23 -12.81
CA PHE A 38 2.35 -14.67 -12.94
C PHE A 38 1.18 -15.50 -12.39
N THR A 39 0.10 -14.90 -11.90
CA THR A 39 -1.11 -15.65 -11.46
C THR A 39 -1.75 -16.44 -12.60
N PRO A 40 -1.97 -15.86 -13.81
CA PRO A 40 -2.51 -16.60 -14.95
C PRO A 40 -1.55 -17.69 -15.44
N SER A 41 -2.07 -18.91 -15.62
CA SER A 41 -1.30 -20.05 -16.14
C SER A 41 -0.63 -19.75 -17.49
N LYS A 42 -1.26 -18.94 -18.35
CA LYS A 42 -0.69 -18.48 -19.62
C LYS A 42 0.64 -17.74 -19.43
N ASN A 43 0.72 -16.83 -18.48
CA ASN A 43 1.93 -16.04 -18.23
C ASN A 43 3.03 -16.89 -17.60
N LYS A 44 2.68 -17.86 -16.74
CA LYS A 44 3.64 -18.85 -16.22
C LYS A 44 4.30 -19.64 -17.34
N LYS A 45 3.52 -20.10 -18.32
CA LYS A 45 4.04 -20.86 -19.47
C LYS A 45 4.91 -20.01 -20.41
N LEU A 46 4.54 -18.74 -20.63
CA LEU A 46 5.24 -17.86 -21.58
C LEU A 46 6.51 -17.24 -21.01
N TYR A 47 6.52 -16.92 -19.71
CA TYR A 47 7.56 -16.08 -19.10
C TYR A 47 8.19 -16.72 -17.85
N GLY A 48 7.74 -17.90 -17.43
CA GLY A 48 8.19 -18.53 -16.18
C GLY A 48 9.69 -18.74 -16.12
N ASP A 49 10.31 -19.13 -17.24
CA ASP A 49 11.76 -19.37 -17.35
C ASP A 49 12.60 -18.09 -17.19
N ARG A 50 11.97 -16.91 -17.30
CA ARG A 50 12.64 -15.61 -17.11
C ARG A 50 12.69 -15.18 -15.66
N ARG A 51 12.07 -15.93 -14.74
CA ARG A 51 12.07 -15.59 -13.31
C ARG A 51 13.37 -16.02 -12.65
N GLU A 52 13.98 -15.08 -11.96
CA GLU A 52 15.12 -15.28 -11.09
C GLU A 52 14.63 -15.39 -9.63
N ILE A 53 14.24 -16.60 -9.22
CA ILE A 53 13.59 -16.83 -7.92
C ILE A 53 14.45 -16.34 -6.74
N GLU A 54 15.77 -16.55 -6.79
CA GLU A 54 16.67 -16.09 -5.72
C GLU A 54 16.82 -14.56 -5.70
N LYS A 55 16.65 -13.89 -6.84
CA LYS A 55 16.62 -12.41 -6.90
C LYS A 55 15.33 -11.87 -6.30
N GLU A 56 14.19 -12.47 -6.65
CA GLU A 56 12.89 -12.08 -6.12
C GLU A 56 12.82 -12.20 -4.59
N LYS A 57 13.32 -13.31 -4.03
CA LYS A 57 13.43 -13.50 -2.58
C LYS A 57 14.24 -12.39 -1.91
N LYS A 58 15.40 -12.03 -2.47
CA LYS A 58 16.25 -10.94 -1.93
C LYS A 58 15.54 -9.59 -1.94
N ILE A 59 14.74 -9.33 -2.98
CA ILE A 59 13.93 -8.11 -3.09
C ILE A 59 12.85 -8.10 -2.00
N GLU A 60 12.09 -9.19 -1.85
CA GLU A 60 11.06 -9.33 -0.81
C GLU A 60 11.63 -9.21 0.61
N GLU A 61 12.81 -9.80 0.86
CA GLU A 61 13.55 -9.66 2.12
C GLU A 61 13.94 -8.20 2.39
N ALA A 62 14.44 -7.48 1.38
CA ALA A 62 14.80 -6.08 1.49
C ALA A 62 13.59 -5.20 1.82
N ILE A 63 12.45 -5.44 1.16
CA ILE A 63 11.19 -4.74 1.44
C ILE A 63 10.70 -5.04 2.85
N THR A 64 10.71 -6.31 3.24
CA THR A 64 10.32 -6.74 4.59
C THR A 64 11.16 -6.05 5.65
N LYS A 65 12.48 -5.96 5.44
CA LYS A 65 13.39 -5.24 6.33
C LYS A 65 13.02 -3.76 6.43
N ILE A 66 12.79 -3.09 5.30
CA ILE A 66 12.37 -1.68 5.26
C ILE A 66 11.06 -1.49 6.03
N LEU A 67 10.04 -2.31 5.77
CA LEU A 67 8.73 -2.22 6.44
C LEU A 67 8.86 -2.42 7.96
N ARG A 68 9.70 -3.34 8.42
CA ARG A 68 9.91 -3.59 9.85
C ARG A 68 10.72 -2.49 10.56
N GLU A 69 11.73 -1.94 9.89
CA GLU A 69 12.67 -0.99 10.51
C GLU A 69 12.26 0.47 10.37
N LYS A 70 11.47 0.83 9.34
CA LYS A 70 11.18 2.22 8.99
C LYS A 70 9.71 2.61 9.13
N PHE A 71 8.82 1.66 9.32
CA PHE A 71 7.38 1.92 9.42
C PHE A 71 6.83 1.55 10.79
N SER A 72 5.89 2.36 11.25
CA SER A 72 5.03 2.06 12.40
C SER A 72 3.58 2.06 11.92
N PHE A 73 2.81 1.07 12.34
CA PHE A 73 1.42 0.93 11.93
C PHE A 73 0.48 1.24 13.08
N ARG A 74 -0.60 1.96 12.77
CA ARG A 74 -1.78 2.12 13.62
C ARG A 74 -2.97 1.56 12.85
N PHE A 75 -3.93 0.98 13.58
CA PHE A 75 -5.16 0.49 12.99
C PHE A 75 -6.34 0.90 13.86
N ILE A 76 -7.50 1.00 13.22
CA ILE A 76 -8.81 1.10 13.86
C ILE A 76 -9.69 -0.01 13.31
N ILE A 77 -10.53 -0.59 14.16
CA ILE A 77 -11.54 -1.57 13.80
C ILE A 77 -12.77 -0.81 13.29
N LEU A 78 -13.26 -1.18 12.11
CA LEU A 78 -14.42 -0.56 11.48
C LEU A 78 -15.24 -1.64 10.76
N ASP A 79 -16.49 -1.80 11.17
CA ASP A 79 -17.46 -2.78 10.65
C ASP A 79 -18.83 -2.08 10.60
N PRO A 80 -19.59 -2.05 9.48
CA PRO A 80 -19.51 -2.89 8.26
C PRO A 80 -18.49 -2.47 7.19
N HIS A 81 -18.16 -3.41 6.30
CA HIS A 81 -17.30 -3.21 5.13
C HIS A 81 -17.69 -1.98 4.27
N VAL A 82 -18.99 -1.66 4.16
CA VAL A 82 -19.49 -0.50 3.38
C VAL A 82 -18.99 0.83 3.95
N GLU A 83 -18.82 0.93 5.26
CA GLU A 83 -18.27 2.13 5.91
C GLU A 83 -16.75 2.23 5.71
N ARG A 84 -16.09 1.12 5.39
CA ARG A 84 -14.63 1.04 5.26
C ARG A 84 -14.12 1.33 3.85
N MET A 85 -14.61 0.63 2.82
CA MET A 85 -13.95 0.60 1.51
C MET A 85 -14.69 1.31 0.38
N GLY A 86 -13.92 1.74 -0.62
CA GLY A 86 -14.43 2.28 -1.88
C GLY A 86 -14.84 3.75 -1.82
N SER A 87 -15.45 4.24 -2.90
CA SER A 87 -15.76 5.68 -3.08
C SER A 87 -16.79 6.25 -2.10
N LYS A 88 -17.55 5.40 -1.42
CA LYS A 88 -18.53 5.78 -0.40
C LYS A 88 -18.07 5.47 1.03
N GLY A 89 -16.93 4.79 1.17
CA GLY A 89 -16.35 4.42 2.44
C GLY A 89 -15.26 5.40 2.87
N LEU A 90 -14.84 5.25 4.13
CA LEU A 90 -13.86 6.10 4.76
C LEU A 90 -12.48 6.07 4.07
N GLU A 91 -12.13 4.96 3.40
CA GLU A 91 -10.90 4.82 2.60
C GLU A 91 -10.71 5.98 1.61
N SER A 92 -11.74 6.30 0.83
CA SER A 92 -11.66 7.36 -0.19
C SER A 92 -11.43 8.73 0.47
N ALA A 93 -12.13 9.02 1.56
CA ALA A 93 -12.01 10.29 2.28
C ALA A 93 -10.64 10.45 2.97
N LEU A 94 -10.12 9.38 3.57
CA LEU A 94 -8.78 9.37 4.19
C LEU A 94 -7.68 9.61 3.16
N ILE A 95 -7.76 8.93 2.01
CA ILE A 95 -6.81 9.14 0.91
C ILE A 95 -6.93 10.57 0.37
N GLY A 96 -8.14 11.06 0.11
CA GLY A 96 -8.38 12.43 -0.36
C GLY A 96 -7.85 13.50 0.59
N THR A 97 -7.97 13.26 1.90
CA THR A 97 -7.42 14.13 2.95
C THR A 97 -5.89 14.22 2.86
N LEU A 98 -5.20 13.09 2.75
CA LEU A 98 -3.73 13.08 2.65
C LEU A 98 -3.26 13.65 1.32
N ALA A 99 -3.91 13.30 0.21
CA ALA A 99 -3.54 13.76 -1.13
C ALA A 99 -3.73 15.28 -1.33
N SER A 100 -4.71 15.89 -0.66
CA SER A 100 -4.95 17.34 -0.72
C SER A 100 -4.19 18.14 0.35
N CYS A 101 -3.52 17.47 1.29
CA CYS A 101 -2.79 18.11 2.39
C CYS A 101 -1.48 18.76 1.90
N LYS A 102 -1.48 20.09 1.76
CA LYS A 102 -0.31 20.87 1.30
C LYS A 102 0.93 20.79 2.22
N LEU A 103 0.72 20.42 3.48
CA LEU A 103 1.77 20.27 4.48
C LEU A 103 2.31 18.83 4.55
N CYS A 104 1.52 17.86 4.10
CA CYS A 104 1.88 16.46 4.16
C CYS A 104 2.83 16.16 3.00
N LYS A 105 4.04 15.70 3.33
CA LYS A 105 5.03 15.30 2.33
C LYS A 105 5.64 13.97 2.74
N PRO A 106 5.92 13.07 1.78
CA PRO A 106 6.69 11.89 2.08
C PRO A 106 8.09 12.30 2.57
N SER A 107 8.72 11.42 3.33
CA SER A 107 10.12 11.62 3.71
C SER A 107 11.02 11.73 2.47
N PRO A 108 12.12 12.50 2.50
CA PRO A 108 13.03 12.61 1.34
C PRO A 108 13.56 11.24 0.86
N ASN A 109 13.78 10.32 1.81
CA ASN A 109 14.25 8.96 1.54
C ASN A 109 13.11 7.95 1.34
N TRP A 110 11.87 8.41 1.15
CA TRP A 110 10.75 7.53 0.88
C TRP A 110 10.93 6.87 -0.49
N LEU A 111 10.85 5.55 -0.49
CA LEU A 111 11.10 4.72 -1.66
C LEU A 111 10.15 5.03 -2.83
N GLY A 112 8.92 5.46 -2.55
CA GLY A 112 7.94 5.87 -3.57
C GLY A 112 8.40 7.03 -4.46
N ASN A 113 9.40 7.83 -4.04
CA ASN A 113 10.03 8.87 -4.89
C ASN A 113 10.68 8.30 -6.15
N TYR A 114 11.04 7.01 -6.13
CA TYR A 114 11.62 6.28 -7.27
C TYR A 114 10.60 5.40 -7.99
N SER A 115 9.31 5.48 -7.66
CA SER A 115 8.29 4.65 -8.33
C SER A 115 8.31 4.93 -9.83
N PRO A 116 8.14 3.95 -10.73
CA PRO A 116 7.98 4.20 -12.16
C PRO A 116 6.67 4.97 -12.45
N VAL A 117 5.68 4.89 -11.55
CA VAL A 117 4.37 5.54 -11.68
C VAL A 117 4.43 7.01 -11.23
N GLN A 118 4.25 7.94 -12.18
CA GLN A 118 4.29 9.38 -11.89
C GLN A 118 3.29 9.81 -10.81
N LYS A 119 2.07 9.28 -10.84
CA LYS A 119 1.03 9.60 -9.83
C LYS A 119 1.45 9.25 -8.41
N ILE A 120 2.22 8.17 -8.21
CA ILE A 120 2.75 7.79 -6.89
C ILE A 120 3.78 8.82 -6.43
N ARG A 121 4.72 9.20 -7.32
CA ARG A 121 5.74 10.21 -7.02
C ARG A 121 5.13 11.57 -6.66
N GLU A 122 4.14 12.02 -7.41
CA GLU A 122 3.50 13.33 -7.24
C GLU A 122 2.57 13.40 -6.04
N SER A 123 1.82 12.33 -5.77
CA SER A 123 0.88 12.31 -4.64
C SER A 123 1.55 12.09 -3.29
N GLY A 124 2.75 11.51 -3.27
CA GLY A 124 3.40 11.11 -2.02
C GLY A 124 2.74 9.90 -1.34
N LEU A 125 1.92 9.13 -2.08
CA LEU A 125 1.17 7.98 -1.57
C LEU A 125 1.47 6.72 -2.40
N TRP A 126 1.44 5.55 -1.76
CA TRP A 126 1.69 4.23 -2.38
C TRP A 126 0.56 3.73 -3.31
N LEU A 127 -0.39 4.59 -3.67
CA LEU A 127 -1.59 4.22 -4.42
C LEU A 127 -1.99 5.32 -5.40
N VAL A 128 -2.87 4.98 -6.34
CA VAL A 128 -3.32 5.92 -7.40
C VAL A 128 -4.83 6.16 -7.37
N GLN A 129 -5.57 5.36 -6.60
CA GLN A 129 -7.01 5.49 -6.43
C GLN A 129 -7.32 6.65 -5.47
N HIS A 130 -8.50 7.25 -5.60
CA HIS A 130 -9.03 8.25 -4.64
C HIS A 130 -8.17 9.50 -4.38
N LEU A 131 -7.08 9.74 -5.13
CA LEU A 131 -6.20 10.91 -4.97
C LEU A 131 -6.89 12.28 -5.13
N LYS A 132 -8.09 12.30 -5.73
CA LYS A 132 -8.90 13.51 -5.93
C LYS A 132 -10.24 13.45 -5.18
N ALA A 133 -10.39 12.52 -4.24
CA ALA A 133 -11.61 12.42 -3.44
C ALA A 133 -11.72 13.58 -2.46
N ASP A 134 -12.93 13.87 -2.02
CA ASP A 134 -13.19 14.85 -0.97
C ASP A 134 -12.52 14.42 0.34
N PRO A 135 -11.97 15.37 1.12
CA PRO A 135 -11.37 15.07 2.41
C PRO A 135 -12.43 14.66 3.45
N VAL A 136 -11.95 14.09 4.55
CA VAL A 136 -12.73 13.73 5.75
C VAL A 136 -13.60 14.91 6.20
N ASN A 137 -14.92 14.70 6.22
CA ASN A 137 -15.89 15.66 6.73
C ASN A 137 -16.26 15.41 8.21
N GLU A 138 -17.19 16.19 8.77
CA GLU A 138 -17.59 16.03 10.19
C GLU A 138 -18.20 14.67 10.50
N LYS A 139 -19.02 14.11 9.61
CA LYS A 139 -19.59 12.76 9.77
C LYS A 139 -18.48 11.70 9.77
N ASP A 140 -17.50 11.83 8.87
CA ASP A 140 -16.36 10.93 8.82
C ASP A 140 -15.54 10.98 10.12
N LYS A 141 -15.38 12.17 10.72
CA LYS A 141 -14.71 12.34 12.03
C LYS A 141 -15.46 11.62 13.14
N GLU A 142 -16.78 11.74 13.20
CA GLU A 142 -17.60 11.02 14.19
C GLU A 142 -17.40 9.51 14.10
N ILE A 143 -17.41 8.97 12.87
CA ILE A 143 -17.16 7.55 12.60
C ILE A 143 -15.75 7.16 13.06
N ILE A 144 -14.73 7.94 12.69
CA ILE A 144 -13.33 7.69 13.10
C ILE A 144 -13.19 7.68 14.63
N LEU A 145 -13.75 8.67 15.31
CA LEU A 145 -13.65 8.79 16.77
C LEU A 145 -14.31 7.59 17.47
N LYS A 146 -15.49 7.19 17.02
CA LYS A 146 -16.18 6.01 17.53
C LYS A 146 -15.35 4.74 17.31
N ALA A 147 -14.81 4.56 16.11
CA ALA A 147 -13.96 3.42 15.76
C ALA A 147 -12.67 3.37 16.60
N VAL A 148 -12.04 4.52 16.88
CA VAL A 148 -10.88 4.62 17.77
C VAL A 148 -11.25 4.15 19.18
N GLU A 149 -12.39 4.56 19.72
CA GLU A 149 -12.81 4.17 21.06
C GLU A 149 -13.15 2.68 21.15
N GLU A 150 -13.87 2.15 20.16
CA GLU A 150 -14.14 0.71 20.05
C GLU A 150 -12.85 -0.11 19.95
N THR A 151 -11.88 0.38 19.18
CA THR A 151 -10.57 -0.26 19.05
C THR A 151 -9.81 -0.27 20.38
N ARG A 152 -9.84 0.84 21.14
CA ARG A 152 -9.21 0.90 22.47
C ARG A 152 -9.84 -0.09 23.44
N LYS A 153 -11.18 -0.14 23.48
CA LYS A 153 -11.94 -1.12 24.28
C LYS A 153 -11.56 -2.55 23.90
N TRP A 154 -11.47 -2.85 22.60
CA TRP A 154 -11.05 -4.17 22.10
C TRP A 154 -9.61 -4.52 22.51
N LEU A 155 -8.69 -3.55 22.44
CA LEU A 155 -7.30 -3.72 22.86
C LEU A 155 -7.12 -3.76 24.38
N LYS A 156 -8.17 -3.49 25.17
CA LYS A 156 -8.12 -3.30 26.63
C LYS A 156 -7.12 -2.21 27.04
N LEU A 157 -7.03 -1.16 26.24
CA LEU A 157 -6.24 0.06 26.50
C LEU A 157 -7.06 1.12 27.23
#